data_AF-F8WK26-F1
#
_entry.id   AF-F8WK26-F1
#
_cell.length_a   1.000
_cell.length_b   1.000
_cell.length_c   1.000
_cell.angle_alpha   90.00
_cell.angle_beta   90.00
_cell.angle_gamma   90.00
#
_symmetry.space_group_name_H-M   'P 1'
#
loop_
_entity.id
_entity.type
_entity.pdbx_description
1 polymer ?
#
loop_
_entity_poly.entity_id
_entity_poly.type
_entity_poly.pdbx_seq_one_letter_code
_entity_poly.pdbx_strand_id
1 'polypeptide(L)'
;DIKSPKQIKLGYGRNFEDFAPIPGRNAAIVNTLVVDHEQDKNGFIEFVQRVETLAEKYFPGNTAAGKAKLVADYFRNEAYGNTIWEVVAGFIDWKFVDLVNETIPTSERQFDYIDPMSGATIGGAHCFAAIAGYLNHGLPDYEKANIGDGCGWLGDLDTLLIDYWNNKDTIDSVYQFGFDWIGGSKGFFSREDLIADVDAWNIVSQVIGNQRSLADAFTDYLQEPELSGYRYSSFIATRYAATEENMLKSAQEALLSTLTDNPILALFRLGLIGHFGSPGIVSDVDKETEAKEALCKAFKDKILRLAKDEY
;
A
#
# COMPACT_ATOMS: atom_id res chain seq x y z
N ASP A 1 5.26 -39.78 -21.54
CA ASP A 1 3.81 -39.54 -21.48
C ASP A 1 3.47 -38.37 -20.58
N ILE A 2 3.45 -37.17 -21.17
CA ILE A 2 2.98 -35.95 -20.50
C ILE A 2 1.45 -36.03 -20.51
N LYS A 3 0.85 -36.25 -19.33
CA LYS A 3 -0.60 -36.25 -19.17
C LYS A 3 -1.11 -34.81 -19.30
N SER A 4 -2.07 -34.62 -20.20
CA SER A 4 -2.79 -33.37 -20.44
C SER A 4 -3.39 -32.76 -19.15
N PRO A 5 -3.44 -31.42 -19.00
CA PRO A 5 -3.99 -30.77 -17.82
C PRO A 5 -5.47 -31.12 -17.64
N LYS A 6 -5.85 -31.49 -16.41
CA LYS A 6 -7.26 -31.58 -16.01
C LYS A 6 -7.80 -30.16 -15.83
N GLN A 7 -8.87 -29.82 -16.55
CA GLN A 7 -9.69 -28.65 -16.22
C GLN A 7 -10.19 -28.75 -14.77
N ILE A 8 -9.73 -27.85 -13.92
CA ILE A 8 -10.34 -27.60 -12.62
C ILE A 8 -11.46 -26.58 -12.86
N LYS A 9 -12.71 -27.04 -12.75
CA LYS A 9 -13.87 -26.14 -12.71
C LYS A 9 -13.88 -25.46 -11.34
N LEU A 10 -13.61 -24.16 -11.29
CA LEU A 10 -13.91 -23.33 -10.13
C LEU A 10 -15.43 -23.26 -9.97
N GLY A 11 -15.90 -23.60 -8.77
CA GLY A 11 -17.32 -23.61 -8.43
C GLY A 11 -17.88 -22.19 -8.38
N TYR A 12 -18.87 -21.91 -9.23
CA TYR A 12 -19.67 -20.69 -9.17
C TYR A 12 -20.57 -20.72 -7.93
N GLY A 13 -20.25 -19.88 -6.94
CA GLY A 13 -21.20 -19.40 -5.94
C GLY A 13 -22.18 -18.43 -6.59
N ARG A 14 -23.47 -18.69 -6.43
CA ARG A 14 -24.57 -18.00 -7.13
C ARG A 14 -24.85 -16.62 -6.53
N ASN A 15 -25.34 -15.74 -7.41
CA ASN A 15 -25.89 -14.39 -7.20
C ASN A 15 -24.88 -13.24 -7.28
N PHE A 16 -24.31 -13.06 -8.47
CA PHE A 16 -23.86 -11.75 -8.96
C PHE A 16 -24.78 -11.36 -10.10
N GLU A 17 -25.81 -10.59 -9.80
CA GLU A 17 -26.47 -9.75 -10.80
C GLU A 17 -26.41 -8.31 -10.28
N ASP A 18 -25.86 -7.45 -11.13
CA ASP A 18 -25.91 -5.99 -11.16
C ASP A 18 -25.19 -5.18 -10.08
N PHE A 19 -23.86 -5.09 -10.17
CA PHE A 19 -23.17 -3.80 -10.03
C PHE A 19 -22.06 -3.70 -11.08
N ALA A 20 -22.17 -2.70 -11.95
CA ALA A 20 -21.13 -2.38 -12.92
C ALA A 20 -19.82 -2.02 -12.20
N PRO A 21 -18.64 -2.45 -12.71
CA PRO A 21 -17.37 -2.01 -12.16
C PRO A 21 -17.29 -0.48 -12.21
N ILE A 22 -16.97 0.14 -11.07
CA ILE A 22 -16.70 1.57 -10.98
C ILE A 22 -15.47 1.86 -11.87
N PRO A 23 -15.58 2.73 -12.89
CA PRO A 23 -14.42 3.11 -13.70
C PRO A 23 -13.45 3.92 -12.83
N GLY A 24 -12.27 3.38 -12.52
CA GLY A 24 -11.24 4.18 -11.82
C GLY A 24 -10.11 3.42 -11.12
N ARG A 25 -10.33 2.18 -10.69
CA ARG A 25 -9.26 1.30 -10.19
C ARG A 25 -9.75 -0.14 -10.37
N ASN A 26 -9.22 -0.84 -11.36
CA ASN A 26 -8.93 -2.25 -11.10
C ASN A 26 -7.88 -2.20 -9.99
N ALA A 27 -8.00 -3.00 -8.92
CA ALA A 27 -6.83 -3.38 -8.12
C ALA A 27 -5.67 -3.55 -9.11
N ALA A 28 -4.54 -2.86 -8.90
CA ALA A 28 -3.55 -2.56 -9.94
C ALA A 28 -2.90 -3.83 -10.53
N ILE A 29 -3.68 -4.62 -11.26
CA ILE A 29 -3.27 -5.59 -12.25
C ILE A 29 -2.92 -4.72 -13.44
N VAL A 30 -1.67 -4.29 -13.45
CA VAL A 30 -1.09 -3.70 -14.65
C VAL A 30 -1.35 -4.70 -15.78
N ASN A 31 -1.91 -4.23 -16.89
CA ASN A 31 -2.11 -5.00 -18.13
C ASN A 31 -0.76 -5.32 -18.82
N THR A 32 0.30 -5.56 -18.05
CA THR A 32 1.44 -6.35 -18.48
C THR A 32 0.99 -7.79 -18.46
N LEU A 33 1.37 -8.55 -19.49
CA LEU A 33 1.13 -9.99 -19.59
C LEU A 33 1.26 -10.62 -18.20
N VAL A 34 0.14 -11.07 -17.63
CA VAL A 34 0.13 -11.93 -16.45
C VAL A 34 0.80 -13.22 -16.91
N VAL A 35 2.12 -13.25 -16.87
CA VAL A 35 2.85 -14.50 -16.80
C VAL A 35 2.53 -14.98 -15.40
N ASP A 36 1.64 -15.97 -15.35
CA ASP A 36 1.17 -16.61 -14.14
C ASP A 36 2.39 -17.18 -13.39
N HIS A 37 3.02 -16.37 -12.55
CA HIS A 37 4.15 -16.76 -11.70
C HIS A 37 3.60 -17.37 -10.42
N GLU A 38 2.69 -18.34 -10.57
CA GLU A 38 1.91 -18.94 -9.49
C GLU A 38 2.76 -19.60 -8.39
N GLN A 39 4.11 -19.60 -8.46
CA GLN A 39 4.97 -20.33 -7.52
C GLN A 39 6.37 -19.77 -7.17
N ASP A 40 6.81 -18.59 -7.59
CA ASP A 40 8.23 -18.22 -7.34
C ASP A 40 8.46 -16.93 -6.55
N LYS A 41 8.32 -17.02 -5.22
CA LYS A 41 8.81 -15.99 -4.28
C LYS A 41 10.26 -15.58 -4.58
N ASN A 42 11.09 -16.49 -5.11
CA ASN A 42 12.49 -16.17 -5.41
C ASN A 42 12.60 -15.26 -6.62
N GLY A 43 11.73 -15.39 -7.63
CA GLY A 43 11.77 -14.57 -8.83
C GLY A 43 11.55 -13.08 -8.56
N PHE A 44 10.59 -12.75 -7.69
CA PHE A 44 10.34 -11.36 -7.27
C PHE A 44 11.54 -10.79 -6.52
N ILE A 45 12.06 -11.52 -5.52
CA ILE A 45 13.23 -11.11 -4.74
C ILE A 45 14.46 -10.94 -5.64
N GLU A 46 14.71 -11.89 -6.55
CA GLU A 46 15.79 -11.82 -7.53
C GLU A 46 15.65 -10.60 -8.43
N PHE A 47 14.42 -10.26 -8.84
CA PHE A 47 14.18 -9.06 -9.63
C PHE A 47 14.46 -7.78 -8.83
N VAL A 48 13.97 -7.66 -7.58
CA VAL A 48 14.30 -6.55 -6.69
C VAL A 48 15.82 -6.41 -6.54
N GLN A 49 16.53 -7.52 -6.31
CA GLN A 49 17.99 -7.54 -6.17
C GLN A 49 18.73 -7.08 -7.43
N ARG A 50 18.21 -7.43 -8.62
CA ARG A 50 18.79 -6.99 -9.90
C ARG A 50 18.58 -5.51 -10.14
N VAL A 51 17.38 -4.98 -9.85
CA VAL A 51 17.10 -3.54 -9.93
C VAL A 51 17.98 -2.78 -8.93
N GLU A 52 18.12 -3.29 -7.70
CA GLU A 52 19.00 -2.68 -6.70
C GLU A 52 20.46 -2.68 -7.15
N THR A 53 20.96 -3.79 -7.71
CA THR A 53 22.31 -3.85 -8.29
C THR A 53 22.54 -2.80 -9.38
N LEU A 54 21.51 -2.51 -10.19
CA LEU A 54 21.57 -1.41 -11.17
C LEU A 54 21.59 -0.05 -10.48
N ALA A 55 20.81 0.14 -9.41
CA ALA A 55 20.82 1.38 -8.63
C ALA A 55 22.20 1.66 -8.03
N GLU A 56 22.88 0.62 -7.52
CA GLU A 56 24.25 0.73 -7.01
C GLU A 56 25.26 1.15 -8.09
N LYS A 57 25.12 0.63 -9.31
CA LYS A 57 26.00 0.99 -10.43
C LYS A 57 25.69 2.38 -10.98
N TYR A 58 24.41 2.74 -11.04
CA TYR A 58 23.94 4.02 -11.55
C TYR A 58 24.38 5.17 -10.66
N PHE A 59 24.34 4.98 -9.34
CA PHE A 59 24.82 5.98 -8.38
C PHE A 59 25.63 5.37 -7.22
N PRO A 60 26.92 5.03 -7.43
CA PRO A 60 27.74 4.30 -6.46
C PRO A 60 27.94 4.98 -5.10
N GLY A 61 27.87 6.32 -5.05
CA GLY A 61 28.02 7.11 -3.83
C GLY A 61 26.73 7.31 -3.03
N ASN A 62 25.62 6.69 -3.45
CA ASN A 62 24.32 6.88 -2.82
C ASN A 62 24.19 6.08 -1.50
N THR A 63 23.34 6.55 -0.61
CA THR A 63 23.01 5.85 0.65
C THR A 63 22.13 4.62 0.37
N ALA A 64 22.00 3.71 1.35
CA ALA A 64 21.07 2.58 1.27
C ALA A 64 19.64 3.05 0.98
N ALA A 65 19.16 4.07 1.73
CA ALA A 65 17.85 4.67 1.51
C ALA A 65 17.69 5.30 0.11
N GLY A 66 18.73 5.97 -0.40
CA GLY A 66 18.70 6.56 -1.74
C GLY A 66 18.66 5.50 -2.85
N LYS A 67 19.37 4.37 -2.68
CA LYS A 67 19.29 3.21 -3.60
C LYS A 67 17.90 2.56 -3.52
N ALA A 68 17.39 2.34 -2.32
CA ALA A 68 16.05 1.83 -2.08
C ALA A 68 14.98 2.72 -2.74
N LYS A 69 15.17 4.05 -2.74
CA LYS A 69 14.25 4.99 -3.39
C LYS A 69 14.21 4.81 -4.90
N LEU A 70 15.38 4.64 -5.55
CA LEU A 70 15.45 4.34 -6.99
C LEU A 70 14.73 3.03 -7.33
N VAL A 71 14.92 1.99 -6.51
CA VAL A 71 14.22 0.71 -6.67
C VAL A 71 12.70 0.91 -6.51
N ALA A 72 12.26 1.55 -5.44
CA ALA A 72 10.84 1.78 -5.18
C ALA A 72 10.17 2.62 -6.27
N ASP A 73 10.86 3.64 -6.77
CA ASP A 73 10.41 4.46 -7.90
C ASP A 73 10.26 3.65 -9.18
N TYR A 74 11.18 2.73 -9.45
CA TYR A 74 11.04 1.82 -10.57
C TYR A 74 9.82 0.91 -10.44
N PHE A 75 9.58 0.28 -9.30
CA PHE A 75 8.44 -0.63 -9.14
C PHE A 75 7.08 0.07 -9.18
N ARG A 76 6.99 1.32 -8.71
CA ARG A 76 5.72 2.07 -8.70
C ARG A 76 5.45 2.83 -10.01
N ASN A 77 6.40 2.93 -10.93
CA ASN A 77 6.37 3.92 -12.01
C ASN A 77 5.12 3.82 -12.92
N GLU A 78 4.66 2.60 -13.23
CA GLU A 78 3.58 2.44 -14.21
C GLU A 78 2.21 2.85 -13.63
N ALA A 79 1.96 2.53 -12.35
CA ALA A 79 0.71 2.85 -11.67
C ALA A 79 0.74 4.22 -10.96
N TYR A 80 1.90 4.61 -10.44
CA TYR A 80 2.09 5.77 -9.56
C TYR A 80 3.18 6.74 -10.05
N GLY A 81 3.52 6.73 -11.34
CA GLY A 81 4.49 7.66 -11.94
C GLY A 81 3.89 8.92 -12.56
N ASN A 82 2.59 9.15 -12.44
CA ASN A 82 2.00 10.40 -12.92
C ASN A 82 2.28 11.56 -11.95
N THR A 83 2.07 12.80 -12.41
CA THR A 83 2.40 14.03 -11.68
C THR A 83 1.75 14.10 -10.30
N ILE A 84 0.53 13.56 -10.13
CA ILE A 84 -0.16 13.63 -8.83
C ILE A 84 0.62 12.80 -7.81
N TRP A 85 1.01 11.58 -8.18
CA TRP A 85 1.73 10.67 -7.30
C TRP A 85 3.20 11.04 -7.13
N GLU A 86 3.85 11.64 -8.12
CA GLU A 86 5.21 12.17 -7.96
C GLU A 86 5.30 13.33 -6.97
N VAL A 87 4.25 14.15 -6.87
CA VAL A 87 4.21 15.24 -5.88
C VAL A 87 4.20 14.71 -4.43
N VAL A 88 3.66 13.51 -4.21
CA VAL A 88 3.56 12.90 -2.88
C VAL A 88 4.63 11.85 -2.60
N ALA A 89 4.94 10.93 -3.51
CA ALA A 89 5.96 9.90 -3.30
C ALA A 89 7.38 10.34 -3.74
N GLY A 90 7.51 11.58 -4.22
CA GLY A 90 8.73 12.13 -4.81
C GLY A 90 8.83 11.86 -6.31
N PHE A 91 9.62 12.66 -7.02
CA PHE A 91 9.82 12.51 -8.46
C PHE A 91 10.56 11.21 -8.81
N ILE A 92 10.16 10.58 -9.92
CA ILE A 92 10.84 9.39 -10.43
C ILE A 92 12.07 9.81 -11.24
N ASP A 93 13.20 9.13 -11.03
CA ASP A 93 14.33 9.23 -11.94
C ASP A 93 14.06 8.38 -13.19
N TRP A 94 13.43 9.00 -14.19
CA TRP A 94 13.09 8.34 -15.46
C TRP A 94 14.31 7.79 -16.21
N LYS A 95 15.52 8.34 -16.01
CA LYS A 95 16.74 7.77 -16.61
C LYS A 95 17.12 6.45 -15.98
N PHE A 96 16.90 6.32 -14.67
CA PHE A 96 17.08 5.04 -13.99
C PHE A 96 16.03 4.03 -14.47
N VAL A 97 14.77 4.45 -14.65
CA VAL A 97 13.73 3.61 -15.24
C VAL A 97 14.13 3.12 -16.64
N ASP A 98 14.62 4.01 -17.49
CA ASP A 98 15.12 3.66 -18.83
C ASP A 98 16.29 2.66 -18.76
N LEU A 99 17.26 2.87 -17.86
CA LEU A 99 18.38 1.95 -17.66
C LEU A 99 17.90 0.53 -17.32
N VAL A 100 16.98 0.41 -16.37
CA VAL A 100 16.43 -0.91 -15.99
C VAL A 100 15.67 -1.52 -17.16
N ASN A 101 14.89 -0.70 -17.88
CA ASN A 101 14.12 -1.14 -19.03
C ASN A 101 14.98 -1.67 -20.18
N GLU A 102 16.13 -1.05 -20.43
CA GLU A 102 17.10 -1.45 -21.45
C GLU A 102 17.91 -2.68 -21.03
N THR A 103 18.11 -2.88 -19.73
CA THR A 103 18.99 -3.93 -19.20
C THR A 103 18.27 -5.22 -18.86
N ILE A 104 17.06 -5.15 -18.32
CA ILE A 104 16.29 -6.32 -17.88
C ILE A 104 15.12 -6.55 -18.86
N PRO A 105 15.12 -7.66 -19.61
CA PRO A 105 14.03 -7.99 -20.53
C PRO A 105 12.67 -8.04 -19.82
N THR A 106 11.60 -7.60 -20.49
CA THR A 106 10.24 -7.60 -19.92
C THR A 106 9.80 -8.98 -19.43
N SER A 107 10.23 -10.07 -20.08
CA SER A 107 9.93 -11.45 -19.69
C SER A 107 10.56 -11.89 -18.36
N GLU A 108 11.47 -11.10 -17.80
CA GLU A 108 12.18 -11.41 -16.55
C GLU A 108 11.76 -10.47 -15.40
N ARG A 109 10.80 -9.57 -15.63
CA ARG A 109 10.35 -8.60 -14.63
C ARG A 109 9.19 -9.17 -13.84
N GLN A 110 9.28 -9.12 -12.51
CA GLN A 110 8.25 -9.60 -11.61
C GLN A 110 7.84 -8.50 -10.64
N PHE A 111 6.66 -7.92 -10.84
CA PHE A 111 6.20 -6.77 -10.05
C PHE A 111 5.37 -7.17 -8.83
N ASP A 112 4.89 -8.41 -8.76
CA ASP A 112 4.03 -8.89 -7.70
C ASP A 112 4.75 -9.94 -6.86
N TYR A 113 4.41 -10.00 -5.57
CA TYR A 113 4.94 -11.00 -4.65
C TYR A 113 3.82 -11.83 -4.03
N ILE A 114 4.15 -13.05 -3.60
CA ILE A 114 3.20 -13.93 -2.92
C ILE A 114 3.31 -13.70 -1.42
N ASP A 115 2.22 -13.25 -0.80
CA ASP A 115 2.09 -13.17 0.65
C ASP A 115 2.33 -14.56 1.26
N PRO A 116 3.39 -14.75 2.07
CA PRO A 116 3.72 -16.05 2.62
C PRO A 116 2.64 -16.63 3.52
N MET A 117 1.81 -15.78 4.13
CA MET A 117 0.81 -16.22 5.11
C MET A 117 -0.51 -16.64 4.47
N SER A 118 -1.00 -15.90 3.48
CA SER A 118 -2.28 -16.23 2.81
C SER A 118 -2.15 -16.88 1.44
N GLY A 119 -0.96 -16.86 0.84
CA GLY A 119 -0.74 -17.30 -0.53
C GLY A 119 -1.35 -16.36 -1.58
N ALA A 120 -1.88 -15.20 -1.17
CA ALA A 120 -2.41 -14.19 -2.08
C ALA A 120 -1.28 -13.48 -2.83
N THR A 121 -1.53 -13.15 -4.09
CA THR A 121 -0.68 -12.25 -4.87
C THR A 121 -0.90 -10.82 -4.40
N ILE A 122 0.19 -10.13 -4.05
CA ILE A 122 0.16 -8.72 -3.65
C ILE A 122 0.82 -7.88 -4.75
N GLY A 123 0.10 -6.86 -5.21
CA GLY A 123 0.58 -5.93 -6.22
C GLY A 123 1.74 -5.09 -5.68
N GLY A 124 2.96 -5.33 -6.15
CA GLY A 124 4.13 -4.65 -5.61
C GLY A 124 4.10 -3.14 -5.85
N ALA A 125 3.45 -2.67 -6.92
CA ALA A 125 3.35 -1.24 -7.21
C ALA A 125 2.77 -0.41 -6.04
N HIS A 126 1.76 -0.93 -5.34
CA HIS A 126 1.19 -0.25 -4.17
C HIS A 126 2.20 -0.23 -3.01
N CYS A 127 2.74 -1.40 -2.66
CA CYS A 127 3.74 -1.53 -1.59
C CYS A 127 4.95 -0.61 -1.82
N PHE A 128 5.49 -0.58 -3.03
CA PHE A 128 6.62 0.28 -3.39
C PHE A 128 6.25 1.77 -3.47
N ALA A 129 4.98 2.14 -3.73
CA ALA A 129 4.53 3.52 -3.61
C ALA A 129 4.57 3.99 -2.14
N ALA A 130 4.09 3.16 -1.21
CA ALA A 130 4.19 3.43 0.22
C ALA A 130 5.66 3.51 0.70
N ILE A 131 6.51 2.56 0.30
CA ILE A 131 7.96 2.59 0.58
C ILE A 131 8.60 3.88 0.04
N ALA A 132 8.29 4.27 -1.21
CA ALA A 132 8.82 5.50 -1.80
C ALA A 132 8.38 6.75 -1.01
N GLY A 133 7.12 6.78 -0.55
CA GLY A 133 6.60 7.83 0.33
C GLY A 133 7.40 7.96 1.63
N TYR A 134 7.63 6.84 2.34
CA TYR A 134 8.42 6.83 3.57
C TYR A 134 9.89 7.19 3.36
N LEU A 135 10.49 6.77 2.24
CA LEU A 135 11.86 7.16 1.89
C LEU A 135 11.98 8.64 1.53
N ASN A 136 10.92 9.24 0.97
CA ASN A 136 10.88 10.65 0.59
C ASN A 136 10.59 11.59 1.76
N HIS A 137 9.68 11.21 2.66
CA HIS A 137 9.21 12.06 3.77
C HIS A 137 9.76 11.67 5.14
N GLY A 138 10.48 10.55 5.22
CA GLY A 138 10.93 9.97 6.48
C GLY A 138 9.83 9.22 7.22
N LEU A 139 10.24 8.51 8.27
CA LEU A 139 9.33 7.85 9.19
C LEU A 139 8.73 8.90 10.15
N PRO A 140 7.40 8.96 10.30
CA PRO A 140 6.72 9.83 11.26
C PRO A 140 6.96 9.39 12.71
N ASP A 141 6.79 10.33 13.64
CA ASP A 141 6.71 10.03 15.08
C ASP A 141 5.54 9.07 15.38
N TYR A 142 5.61 8.32 16.49
CA TYR A 142 4.65 7.27 16.81
C TYR A 142 3.18 7.75 16.87
N GLU A 143 2.95 8.95 17.39
CA GLU A 143 1.61 9.53 17.59
C GLU A 143 1.16 10.47 16.48
N LYS A 144 2.03 10.72 15.48
CA LYS A 144 1.76 11.65 14.39
C LYS A 144 1.51 10.95 13.07
N ALA A 145 1.08 11.67 12.04
CA ALA A 145 1.03 11.20 10.66
C ALA A 145 1.84 12.11 9.72
N ASN A 146 2.32 11.57 8.60
CA ASN A 146 2.93 12.37 7.53
C ASN A 146 2.53 11.85 6.14
N ILE A 147 3.04 12.49 5.08
CA ILE A 147 2.73 12.09 3.69
C ILE A 147 3.32 10.72 3.33
N GLY A 148 4.31 10.21 4.07
CA GLY A 148 4.74 8.83 3.96
C GLY A 148 3.59 7.86 4.27
N ASP A 149 2.86 8.07 5.36
CA ASP A 149 1.62 7.32 5.64
C ASP A 149 0.56 7.56 4.56
N GLY A 150 0.47 8.79 4.03
CA GLY A 150 -0.45 9.14 2.95
C GLY A 150 -0.21 8.34 1.66
N CYS A 151 1.02 7.91 1.40
CA CYS A 151 1.35 7.04 0.26
C CYS A 151 0.98 5.57 0.48
N GLY A 152 0.48 5.22 1.67
CA GLY A 152 -0.07 3.89 1.99
C GLY A 152 -1.36 4.00 2.79
N TRP A 153 -1.40 3.43 4.00
CA TRP A 153 -2.63 3.22 4.78
C TRP A 153 -3.51 4.44 5.00
N LEU A 154 -2.92 5.65 5.09
CA LEU A 154 -3.71 6.88 5.23
C LEU A 154 -4.40 7.24 3.91
N GLY A 155 -3.71 7.13 2.77
CA GLY A 155 -4.33 7.40 1.47
C GLY A 155 -5.51 6.47 1.19
N ASP A 156 -5.40 5.20 1.61
CA ASP A 156 -6.50 4.25 1.51
C ASP A 156 -7.61 4.51 2.54
N LEU A 157 -7.29 5.04 3.73
CA LEU A 157 -8.30 5.51 4.68
C LEU A 157 -9.05 6.76 4.17
N ASP A 158 -8.36 7.67 3.48
CA ASP A 158 -8.95 8.84 2.81
C ASP A 158 -9.89 8.41 1.67
N THR A 159 -9.54 7.38 0.90
CA THR A 159 -10.41 6.86 -0.16
C THR A 159 -11.56 6.01 0.40
N LEU A 160 -11.39 5.35 1.55
CA LEU A 160 -12.50 4.72 2.26
C LEU A 160 -13.55 5.74 2.73
N LEU A 161 -13.16 6.97 3.07
CA LEU A 161 -14.11 8.05 3.37
C LEU A 161 -15.00 8.37 2.15
N ILE A 162 -14.46 8.24 0.93
CA ILE A 162 -15.21 8.40 -0.32
C ILE A 162 -16.18 7.23 -0.51
N ASP A 163 -15.75 6.00 -0.23
CA ASP A 163 -16.63 4.83 -0.25
C ASP A 163 -17.79 4.98 0.72
N TYR A 164 -17.52 5.44 1.95
CA TYR A 164 -18.56 5.78 2.92
C TYR A 164 -19.54 6.79 2.32
N TRP A 165 -19.04 7.91 1.80
CA TRP A 165 -19.88 8.96 1.25
C TRP A 165 -20.82 8.45 0.16
N ASN A 166 -20.31 7.60 -0.74
CA ASN A 166 -21.07 7.03 -1.85
C ASN A 166 -22.15 6.04 -1.39
N ASN A 167 -22.05 5.49 -0.17
CA ASN A 167 -22.96 4.49 0.37
C ASN A 167 -23.73 4.96 1.61
N LYS A 168 -23.53 6.22 2.04
CA LYS A 168 -23.93 6.73 3.38
C LYS A 168 -25.42 6.57 3.69
N ASP A 169 -26.28 6.64 2.68
CA ASP A 169 -27.74 6.50 2.85
C ASP A 169 -28.17 5.06 3.19
N THR A 170 -27.26 4.10 3.07
CA THR A 170 -27.49 2.67 3.38
C THR A 170 -26.68 2.16 4.57
N ILE A 171 -25.89 3.04 5.20
CA ILE A 171 -24.98 2.69 6.29
C ILE A 171 -25.60 3.08 7.62
N ASP A 172 -25.94 2.07 8.43
CA ASP A 172 -26.49 2.28 9.79
C ASP A 172 -25.41 2.63 10.82
N SER A 173 -24.16 2.24 10.56
CA SER A 173 -23.02 2.47 11.46
C SER A 173 -21.75 2.68 10.66
N VAL A 174 -21.21 3.90 10.70
CA VAL A 174 -19.94 4.24 10.03
C VAL A 174 -18.78 3.41 10.59
N TYR A 175 -18.78 3.18 11.90
CA TYR A 175 -17.77 2.32 12.53
C TYR A 175 -17.81 0.91 11.97
N GLN A 176 -18.99 0.28 11.90
CA GLN A 176 -19.12 -1.09 11.40
C GLN A 176 -18.76 -1.15 9.91
N PHE A 177 -19.19 -0.16 9.13
CA PHE A 177 -18.78 0.00 7.75
C PHE A 177 -17.25 0.02 7.62
N GLY A 178 -16.57 0.90 8.35
CA GLY A 178 -15.11 0.99 8.33
C GLY A 178 -14.44 -0.30 8.76
N PHE A 179 -14.92 -0.95 9.82
CA PHE A 179 -14.33 -2.17 10.35
C PHE A 179 -14.41 -3.34 9.34
N ASP A 180 -15.52 -3.42 8.61
CA ASP A 180 -15.76 -4.47 7.61
C ASP A 180 -15.05 -4.19 6.28
N TRP A 181 -14.92 -2.92 5.90
CA TRP A 181 -14.35 -2.52 4.60
C TRP A 181 -12.83 -2.37 4.63
N ILE A 182 -12.22 -1.98 5.76
CA ILE A 182 -10.76 -1.95 5.89
C ILE A 182 -10.21 -3.37 5.78
N GLY A 183 -9.38 -3.60 4.77
CA GLY A 183 -8.89 -4.93 4.44
C GLY A 183 -9.99 -5.89 3.97
N GLY A 184 -11.09 -5.33 3.46
CA GLY A 184 -12.26 -6.07 2.98
C GLY A 184 -12.14 -6.50 1.52
N SER A 185 -13.24 -7.03 0.98
CA SER A 185 -13.37 -7.43 -0.44
C SER A 185 -14.03 -6.36 -1.31
N LYS A 186 -14.31 -5.18 -0.75
CA LYS A 186 -15.04 -4.08 -1.38
C LYS A 186 -14.33 -2.77 -1.10
N GLY A 187 -14.51 -1.81 -2.00
CA GLY A 187 -13.99 -0.45 -1.85
C GLY A 187 -12.51 -0.32 -2.19
N PHE A 188 -11.97 0.86 -1.90
CA PHE A 188 -10.59 1.23 -2.19
C PHE A 188 -9.59 0.60 -1.21
N PHE A 189 -9.94 0.45 0.07
CA PHE A 189 -9.02 -0.08 1.10
C PHE A 189 -9.07 -1.62 1.19
N SER A 190 -8.67 -2.27 0.11
CA SER A 190 -8.79 -3.72 -0.05
C SER A 190 -7.89 -4.50 0.91
N ARG A 191 -8.10 -5.82 1.00
CA ARG A 191 -7.20 -6.73 1.72
C ARG A 191 -5.77 -6.67 1.19
N GLU A 192 -5.61 -6.61 -0.13
CA GLU A 192 -4.30 -6.60 -0.80
C GLU A 192 -3.55 -5.31 -0.49
N ASP A 193 -4.23 -4.17 -0.55
CA ASP A 193 -3.61 -2.87 -0.24
C ASP A 193 -3.28 -2.76 1.26
N LEU A 194 -4.17 -3.22 2.15
CA LEU A 194 -3.86 -3.26 3.59
C LEU A 194 -2.62 -4.11 3.89
N ILE A 195 -2.44 -5.25 3.20
CA ILE A 195 -1.22 -6.05 3.34
C ILE A 195 -0.02 -5.26 2.79
N ALA A 196 -0.14 -4.67 1.60
CA ALA A 196 0.93 -3.91 0.96
C ALA A 196 1.42 -2.73 1.81
N ASP A 197 0.50 -2.00 2.46
CA ASP A 197 0.79 -0.86 3.33
C ASP A 197 1.56 -1.26 4.59
N VAL A 198 1.11 -2.34 5.22
CA VAL A 198 1.72 -2.82 6.45
C VAL A 198 3.08 -3.45 6.17
N ASP A 199 3.21 -4.18 5.05
CA ASP A 199 4.48 -4.74 4.58
C ASP A 199 5.46 -3.63 4.23
N ALA A 200 5.00 -2.59 3.54
CA ALA A 200 5.81 -1.42 3.20
C ALA A 200 6.45 -0.81 4.44
N TRP A 201 5.70 -0.61 5.53
CA TRP A 201 6.24 -0.12 6.80
C TRP A 201 7.28 -1.08 7.40
N ASN A 202 6.94 -2.36 7.54
CA ASN A 202 7.79 -3.37 8.16
C ASN A 202 9.12 -3.54 7.39
N ILE A 203 9.10 -3.34 6.08
CA ILE A 203 10.29 -3.41 5.22
C ILE A 203 11.09 -2.11 5.29
N VAL A 204 10.45 -0.94 5.06
CA VAL A 204 11.18 0.33 4.96
C VAL A 204 11.78 0.77 6.30
N SER A 205 11.16 0.40 7.43
CA SER A 205 11.71 0.66 8.76
C SER A 205 13.06 -0.04 8.98
N GLN A 206 13.27 -1.22 8.40
CA GLN A 206 14.57 -1.92 8.41
C GLN A 206 15.60 -1.20 7.54
N VAL A 207 15.19 -0.70 6.36
CA VAL A 207 16.07 0.04 5.45
C VAL A 207 16.57 1.32 6.10
N ILE A 208 15.67 2.13 6.66
CA ILE A 208 16.02 3.42 7.27
C ILE A 208 16.76 3.22 8.60
N GLY A 209 16.26 2.33 9.47
CA GLY A 209 16.78 2.13 10.82
C GLY A 209 18.11 1.36 10.87
N ASN A 210 18.28 0.35 10.01
CA ASN A 210 19.42 -0.58 10.06
C ASN A 210 20.39 -0.41 8.88
N GLN A 211 20.13 0.54 7.97
CA GLN A 211 20.90 0.70 6.72
C GLN A 211 20.94 -0.58 5.88
N ARG A 212 19.87 -1.38 5.94
CA ARG A 212 19.73 -2.62 5.18
C ARG A 212 19.45 -2.29 3.71
N SER A 213 19.88 -3.17 2.81
CA SER A 213 19.45 -3.10 1.41
C SER A 213 17.94 -3.40 1.33
N LEU A 214 17.28 -2.89 0.30
CA LEU A 214 15.85 -3.14 0.11
C LEU A 214 15.60 -4.59 -0.30
N ALA A 215 16.48 -5.18 -1.12
CA ALA A 215 16.36 -6.58 -1.51
C ALA A 215 16.53 -7.54 -0.33
N ASP A 216 17.50 -7.28 0.57
CA ASP A 216 17.64 -8.08 1.79
C ASP A 216 16.38 -7.93 2.65
N ALA A 217 15.92 -6.70 2.91
CA ALA A 217 14.72 -6.48 3.73
C ALA A 217 13.47 -7.22 3.21
N PHE A 218 13.26 -7.26 1.88
CA PHE A 218 12.22 -8.09 1.27
C PHE A 218 12.50 -9.59 1.43
N THR A 219 13.75 -10.01 1.26
CA THR A 219 14.17 -11.41 1.40
C THR A 219 13.83 -11.93 2.79
N ASP A 220 14.28 -11.25 3.84
CA ASP A 220 14.00 -11.68 5.20
C ASP A 220 12.49 -11.65 5.48
N TYR A 221 11.82 -10.55 5.11
CA TYR A 221 10.40 -10.39 5.41
C TYR A 221 9.52 -11.48 4.78
N LEU A 222 9.79 -11.85 3.52
CA LEU A 222 8.99 -12.82 2.77
C LEU A 222 9.42 -14.29 3.01
N GLN A 223 10.65 -14.53 3.45
CA GLN A 223 11.18 -15.87 3.68
C GLN A 223 11.22 -16.29 5.16
N GLU A 224 11.15 -15.35 6.10
CA GLU A 224 11.07 -15.62 7.54
C GLU A 224 9.61 -15.54 8.00
N PRO A 225 8.94 -16.67 8.30
CA PRO A 225 7.54 -16.67 8.73
C PRO A 225 7.29 -15.88 10.01
N GLU A 226 8.31 -15.68 10.85
CA GLU A 226 8.19 -14.86 12.06
C GLU A 226 8.06 -13.37 11.73
N LEU A 227 8.60 -12.88 10.61
CA LEU A 227 8.47 -11.47 10.23
C LEU A 227 7.13 -11.17 9.57
N SER A 228 6.74 -12.01 8.61
CA SER A 228 5.46 -11.86 7.89
C SER A 228 4.25 -12.40 8.66
N GLY A 229 4.44 -13.39 9.54
CA GLY A 229 3.39 -13.94 10.40
C GLY A 229 2.98 -13.01 11.54
N TYR A 230 3.89 -12.15 12.01
CA TYR A 230 3.61 -11.09 12.99
C TYR A 230 3.54 -9.69 12.34
N ARG A 231 3.06 -9.60 11.10
CA ARG A 231 2.94 -8.38 10.28
C ARG A 231 2.32 -7.19 11.02
N TYR A 232 1.07 -7.32 11.45
CA TYR A 232 0.28 -6.31 12.14
C TYR A 232 0.80 -6.07 13.55
N SER A 233 1.24 -7.11 14.28
CA SER A 233 1.88 -6.93 15.58
C SER A 233 3.17 -6.10 15.47
N SER A 234 4.00 -6.37 14.46
CA SER A 234 5.24 -5.62 14.19
C SER A 234 4.94 -4.20 13.76
N PHE A 235 3.93 -3.98 12.92
CA PHE A 235 3.47 -2.66 12.55
C PHE A 235 2.99 -1.86 13.76
N ILE A 236 2.15 -2.45 14.62
CA ILE A 236 1.69 -1.82 15.86
C ILE A 236 2.88 -1.45 16.76
N ALA A 237 3.83 -2.36 16.93
CA ALA A 237 4.99 -2.16 17.79
C ALA A 237 5.92 -1.06 17.27
N THR A 238 6.21 -1.06 15.97
CA THR A 238 7.25 -0.20 15.37
C THR A 238 6.70 1.13 14.85
N ARG A 239 5.44 1.19 14.40
CA ARG A 239 4.79 2.43 13.94
C ARG A 239 4.18 3.24 15.07
N TYR A 240 3.67 2.58 16.12
CA TYR A 240 2.87 3.23 17.16
C TYR A 240 3.36 2.95 18.58
N ALA A 241 4.57 2.41 18.74
CA ALA A 241 5.17 2.04 20.03
C ALA A 241 4.31 1.07 20.85
N ALA A 242 3.58 0.17 20.19
CA ALA A 242 2.67 -0.78 20.83
C ALA A 242 1.55 -0.14 21.67
N THR A 243 1.09 1.07 21.30
CA THR A 243 0.02 1.75 22.02
C THR A 243 -1.19 2.03 21.14
N GLU A 244 -2.37 1.64 21.63
CA GLU A 244 -3.65 1.93 20.97
C GLU A 244 -3.92 3.44 20.85
N GLU A 245 -3.44 4.21 21.82
CA GLU A 245 -3.60 5.66 21.85
C GLU A 245 -2.84 6.33 20.70
N ASN A 246 -1.59 5.92 20.42
CA ASN A 246 -0.82 6.49 19.32
C ASN A 246 -1.42 6.14 17.96
N MET A 247 -1.94 4.92 17.80
CA MET A 247 -2.67 4.51 16.59
C MET A 247 -3.88 5.43 16.34
N LEU A 248 -4.68 5.67 17.38
CA LEU A 248 -5.85 6.53 17.26
C LEU A 248 -5.46 7.99 16.95
N LYS A 249 -4.48 8.54 17.68
CA LYS A 249 -4.00 9.91 17.46
C LYS A 249 -3.43 10.11 16.06
N SER A 250 -2.64 9.16 15.57
CA SER A 250 -2.07 9.21 14.22
C SER A 250 -3.19 9.19 13.18
N ALA A 251 -4.15 8.26 13.27
CA ALA A 251 -5.30 8.22 12.37
C ALA A 251 -6.16 9.48 12.44
N GLN A 252 -6.33 10.07 13.63
CA GLN A 252 -7.04 11.33 13.82
C GLN A 252 -6.30 12.52 13.20
N GLU A 253 -4.99 12.66 13.43
CA GLU A 253 -4.20 13.71 12.77
C GLU A 253 -4.31 13.57 11.24
N ALA A 254 -4.28 12.34 10.75
CA ALA A 254 -4.37 12.02 9.36
C ALA A 254 -5.72 12.45 8.72
N LEU A 255 -6.84 11.99 9.28
CA LEU A 255 -8.18 12.18 8.71
C LEU A 255 -8.87 13.49 9.13
N LEU A 256 -8.51 14.05 10.29
CA LEU A 256 -9.15 15.24 10.87
C LEU A 256 -8.28 16.50 10.78
N SER A 257 -7.05 16.40 10.27
CA SER A 257 -6.20 17.56 10.02
C SER A 257 -6.91 18.66 9.25
N THR A 258 -6.74 19.89 9.69
CA THR A 258 -7.27 21.08 9.01
C THR A 258 -6.18 21.80 8.24
N LEU A 259 -6.57 22.73 7.37
CA LEU A 259 -5.62 23.63 6.68
C LEU A 259 -4.84 24.54 7.63
N THR A 260 -5.26 24.68 8.90
CA THR A 260 -4.52 25.43 9.91
C THR A 260 -3.57 24.56 10.72
N ASP A 261 -3.97 23.32 11.02
CA ASP A 261 -3.22 22.47 11.97
C ASP A 261 -2.16 21.65 11.25
N ASN A 262 -2.52 21.00 10.14
CA ASN A 262 -1.59 20.25 9.30
C ASN A 262 -1.98 20.42 7.82
N PRO A 263 -1.57 21.54 7.18
CA PRO A 263 -2.02 21.90 5.84
C PRO A 263 -1.62 20.90 4.76
N ILE A 264 -0.51 20.19 4.95
CA ILE A 264 0.00 19.24 3.95
C ILE A 264 -0.91 18.01 3.89
N LEU A 265 -1.23 17.41 5.05
CA LEU A 265 -2.15 16.27 5.11
C LEU A 265 -3.57 16.67 4.70
N ALA A 266 -4.05 17.83 5.13
CA ALA A 266 -5.36 18.32 4.73
C ALA A 266 -5.45 18.52 3.20
N LEU A 267 -4.46 19.14 2.56
CA LEU A 267 -4.43 19.30 1.11
C LEU A 267 -4.31 17.97 0.36
N PHE A 268 -3.54 17.03 0.90
CA PHE A 268 -3.43 15.68 0.36
C PHE A 268 -4.79 14.98 0.32
N ARG A 269 -5.48 14.92 1.46
CA ARG A 269 -6.83 14.34 1.56
C ARG A 269 -7.82 15.00 0.62
N LEU A 270 -7.87 16.34 0.59
CA LEU A 270 -8.73 17.10 -0.32
C LEU A 270 -8.44 16.77 -1.79
N GLY A 271 -7.16 16.60 -2.14
CA GLY A 271 -6.72 16.17 -3.47
C GLY A 271 -7.22 14.77 -3.82
N LEU A 272 -7.11 13.81 -2.91
CA LEU A 272 -7.62 12.45 -3.10
C LEU A 272 -9.14 12.42 -3.26
N ILE A 273 -9.89 13.13 -2.42
CA ILE A 273 -11.35 13.23 -2.53
C ILE A 273 -11.75 13.83 -3.89
N GLY A 274 -11.05 14.88 -4.32
CA GLY A 274 -11.30 15.52 -5.61
C GLY A 274 -10.98 14.61 -6.80
N HIS A 275 -9.93 13.79 -6.68
CA HIS A 275 -9.49 12.89 -7.74
C HIS A 275 -10.38 11.64 -7.88
N PHE A 276 -10.68 10.96 -6.77
CA PHE A 276 -11.37 9.66 -6.76
C PHE A 276 -12.89 9.77 -6.58
N GLY A 277 -13.37 10.80 -5.88
CA GLY A 277 -14.80 11.00 -5.67
C GLY A 277 -15.41 11.88 -6.75
N SER A 278 -15.02 13.16 -6.75
CA SER A 278 -15.38 14.20 -7.71
C SER A 278 -15.05 15.57 -7.10
N PRO A 279 -14.64 16.58 -7.87
CA PRO A 279 -14.45 17.94 -7.34
C PRO A 279 -15.69 18.51 -6.63
N GLY A 280 -16.89 18.08 -7.03
CA GLY A 280 -18.15 18.60 -6.49
C GLY A 280 -18.49 18.13 -5.07
N ILE A 281 -17.89 17.04 -4.60
CA ILE A 281 -18.21 16.47 -3.28
C ILE A 281 -17.18 16.82 -2.20
N VAL A 282 -16.03 17.40 -2.60
CA VAL A 282 -14.86 17.61 -1.72
C VAL A 282 -15.24 18.30 -0.41
N SER A 283 -15.97 19.42 -0.49
CA SER A 283 -16.33 20.18 0.70
C SER A 283 -17.32 19.43 1.59
N ASP A 284 -18.17 18.56 1.05
CA ASP A 284 -19.20 17.90 1.82
C ASP A 284 -18.61 16.67 2.52
N VAL A 285 -17.84 15.86 1.79
CA VAL A 285 -17.08 14.73 2.33
C VAL A 285 -16.11 15.18 3.43
N ASP A 286 -15.35 16.27 3.20
CA ASP A 286 -14.37 16.73 4.19
C ASP A 286 -15.01 17.36 5.45
N LYS A 287 -16.32 17.64 5.45
CA LYS A 287 -17.02 18.11 6.66
C LYS A 287 -17.62 16.99 7.51
N GLU A 288 -17.53 15.73 7.07
CA GLU A 288 -18.08 14.56 7.77
C GLU A 288 -17.22 14.17 9.00
N THR A 289 -17.10 15.06 9.99
CA THR A 289 -16.24 14.87 11.18
C THR A 289 -16.58 13.61 11.96
N GLU A 290 -17.86 13.37 12.24
CA GLU A 290 -18.30 12.18 13.01
C GLU A 290 -17.98 10.88 12.25
N ALA A 291 -18.14 10.88 10.93
CA ALA A 291 -17.79 9.74 10.10
C ALA A 291 -16.28 9.49 10.13
N LYS A 292 -15.47 10.54 10.00
CA LYS A 292 -14.01 10.44 10.07
C LYS A 292 -13.54 9.90 11.42
N GLU A 293 -14.08 10.40 12.54
CA GLU A 293 -13.76 9.87 13.87
C GLU A 293 -14.11 8.37 14.00
N ALA A 294 -15.25 7.96 13.47
CA ALA A 294 -15.67 6.57 13.46
C ALA A 294 -14.73 5.69 12.61
N LEU A 295 -14.29 6.16 11.45
CA LEU A 295 -13.33 5.47 10.59
C LEU A 295 -11.95 5.35 11.25
N CYS A 296 -11.45 6.40 11.93
CA CYS A 296 -10.18 6.33 12.68
C CYS A 296 -10.24 5.26 13.78
N LYS A 297 -11.37 5.18 14.50
CA LYS A 297 -11.58 4.15 15.51
C LYS A 297 -11.67 2.75 14.89
N ALA A 298 -12.38 2.61 13.77
CA ALA A 298 -12.50 1.35 13.04
C ALA A 298 -11.15 0.85 12.53
N PHE A 299 -10.31 1.72 11.96
CA PHE A 299 -8.95 1.40 11.55
C PHE A 299 -8.14 0.83 12.72
N LYS A 300 -8.06 1.58 13.82
CA LYS A 300 -7.35 1.13 15.03
C LYS A 300 -7.83 -0.25 15.49
N ASP A 301 -9.14 -0.42 15.69
CA ASP A 301 -9.71 -1.66 16.18
C ASP A 301 -9.53 -2.83 15.19
N LYS A 302 -9.59 -2.57 13.88
CA LYS A 302 -9.38 -3.58 12.83
C LYS A 302 -7.95 -4.10 12.82
N ILE A 303 -6.96 -3.21 12.86
CA ILE A 303 -5.54 -3.61 12.92
C ILE A 303 -5.25 -4.39 14.21
N LEU A 304 -5.80 -3.96 15.36
CA LEU A 304 -5.68 -4.70 16.63
C LEU A 304 -6.37 -6.06 16.60
N ARG A 305 -7.51 -6.19 15.90
CA ARG A 305 -8.16 -7.48 15.68
C ARG A 305 -7.28 -8.39 14.85
N LEU A 306 -6.77 -7.90 13.71
CA LEU A 306 -5.91 -8.68 12.82
C LEU A 306 -4.65 -9.16 13.56
N ALA A 307 -4.00 -8.29 14.35
CA ALA A 307 -2.85 -8.66 15.17
C ALA A 307 -3.14 -9.75 16.22
N LYS A 308 -4.37 -9.80 16.77
CA LYS A 308 -4.78 -10.87 17.70
C LYS A 308 -5.05 -12.20 16.99
N ASP A 309 -5.38 -12.15 15.71
CA ASP A 309 -5.70 -13.31 14.89
C ASP A 309 -4.46 -13.84 14.14
N GLU A 310 -3.30 -13.19 14.27
CA GLU A 310 -2.02 -13.58 13.67
C GLU A 310 -1.45 -14.88 14.23
N TYR A 311 -1.18 -15.83 13.31
CA TYR A 311 -0.35 -17.03 13.49
C TYR A 311 0.16 -17.53 12.13
#